data_AF-A0A2P6TS84-F1
#
_entry.id   AF-A0A2P6TS84-F1
#
_cell.length_a   1.000
_cell.length_b   1.000
_cell.length_c   1.000
_cell.angle_alpha   90.00
_cell.angle_beta   90.00
_cell.angle_gamma   90.00
#
_symmetry.space_group_name_H-M   'P 1'
#
loop_
_entity.id
_entity.type
_entity.pdbx_description
1 polymer ?
#
loop_
_entity_poly.entity_id
_entity_poly.type
_entity_poly.pdbx_seq_one_letter_code
_entity_poly.pdbx_strand_id
1 'polypeptide(L)'
;MKPASYAEAREAAEAGWGMEELVGPGNLEEVAAAARDAGRPIGMHLYLFRHYDDPWGWEPQDVRELQGLVGSLDPRQLAMRGIMAHPHPGHPAEQKEELVRRFLSLACPVAAALAPAPVALHWADSTEVLRLLGPDGQMHIPGDAGGGSHNGSSSNIEWWARVGRLAYGPDPEVNRRLGGRLAPVMRWEAPVSSVEWEDVVGHRRLVATVDLSRSPGRYPAPSWWAGTNAYAASSLNDMAQPASFVSIHGQRLRLAAVPRGEGRMLRVDVTDAEAPVRPGDTVCLLGDERGLQDLADEMGSDWYNAALCLRGAAPMEGSDWWPPACNLPF
;
A
#
# COMPACT_ATOMS: atom_id res chain seq x y z
N MET A 1 -5.64 -0.22 -9.34
CA MET A 1 -6.40 -1.19 -10.14
C MET A 1 -7.47 -0.39 -10.84
N LYS A 2 -7.55 -0.42 -12.17
CA LYS A 2 -8.59 0.28 -12.95
C LYS A 2 -9.55 -0.76 -13.54
N PRO A 3 -10.81 -0.40 -13.85
CA PRO A 3 -11.69 -1.25 -14.63
C PRO A 3 -11.01 -1.59 -15.96
N ALA A 4 -11.03 -2.86 -16.36
CA ALA A 4 -10.38 -3.30 -17.59
C ALA A 4 -11.10 -2.76 -18.83
N SER A 5 -10.32 -2.45 -19.85
CA SER A 5 -10.79 -2.24 -21.21
C SER A 5 -11.20 -3.56 -21.87
N TYR A 6 -11.94 -3.49 -22.98
CA TYR A 6 -12.27 -4.65 -23.81
C TYR A 6 -11.04 -5.52 -24.14
N ALA A 7 -9.92 -4.91 -24.55
CA ALA A 7 -8.73 -5.64 -24.97
C ALA A 7 -8.09 -6.41 -23.82
N GLU A 8 -7.95 -5.76 -22.65
CA GLU A 8 -7.41 -6.36 -21.43
C GLU A 8 -8.30 -7.53 -20.95
N ALA A 9 -9.62 -7.32 -20.90
CA ALA A 9 -10.58 -8.33 -20.46
C ALA A 9 -10.62 -9.54 -21.42
N ARG A 10 -10.58 -9.30 -22.74
CA ARG A 10 -10.57 -10.36 -23.75
C ARG A 10 -9.29 -11.18 -23.67
N GLU A 11 -8.13 -10.53 -23.58
CA GLU A 11 -6.85 -11.21 -23.44
C GLU A 11 -6.83 -12.12 -22.21
N ALA A 12 -7.24 -11.61 -21.05
CA ALA A 12 -7.30 -12.41 -19.83
C ALA A 12 -8.29 -13.59 -19.93
N ALA A 13 -9.42 -13.40 -20.63
CA ALA A 13 -10.41 -14.44 -20.86
C ALA A 13 -9.89 -15.54 -21.81
N GLU A 14 -9.29 -15.17 -22.94
CA GLU A 14 -8.69 -16.08 -23.93
C GLU A 14 -7.51 -16.85 -23.32
N ALA A 15 -6.68 -16.18 -22.52
CA ALA A 15 -5.55 -16.80 -21.83
C ALA A 15 -5.95 -17.69 -20.64
N GLY A 16 -7.21 -17.64 -20.21
CA GLY A 16 -7.72 -18.51 -19.17
C GLY A 16 -7.24 -18.19 -17.76
N TRP A 17 -6.79 -16.96 -17.49
CA TRP A 17 -6.20 -16.58 -16.19
C TRP A 17 -7.17 -16.64 -15.00
N GLY A 18 -8.48 -16.72 -15.27
CA GLY A 18 -9.50 -16.73 -14.22
C GLY A 18 -9.61 -15.40 -13.49
N MET A 19 -9.23 -14.30 -14.15
CA MET A 19 -9.38 -12.94 -13.63
C MET A 19 -10.86 -12.60 -13.43
N GLU A 20 -11.15 -11.91 -12.32
CA GLU A 20 -12.47 -11.36 -12.02
C GLU A 20 -12.40 -9.84 -12.17
N GLU A 21 -13.24 -9.28 -13.05
CA GLU A 21 -13.15 -7.89 -13.47
C GLU A 21 -13.92 -6.94 -12.57
N LEU A 22 -13.39 -5.72 -12.40
CA LEU A 22 -14.15 -4.64 -11.78
C LEU A 22 -15.09 -4.02 -12.81
N VAL A 23 -16.39 -4.04 -12.53
CA VAL A 23 -17.40 -3.57 -13.47
C VAL A 23 -18.16 -2.39 -12.90
N GLY A 24 -18.19 -1.31 -13.67
CA GLY A 24 -18.94 -0.09 -13.39
C GLY A 24 -19.65 0.46 -14.64
N PRO A 25 -20.26 1.66 -14.56
CA PRO A 25 -20.96 2.26 -15.69
C PRO A 25 -20.05 2.45 -16.92
N GLY A 26 -18.75 2.70 -16.70
CA GLY A 26 -17.81 3.03 -17.77
C GLY A 26 -17.29 1.86 -18.60
N ASN A 27 -17.41 0.61 -18.14
CA ASN A 27 -16.80 -0.55 -18.82
C ASN A 27 -17.69 -1.79 -18.95
N LEU A 28 -18.95 -1.74 -18.48
CA LEU A 28 -19.87 -2.88 -18.52
C LEU A 28 -20.01 -3.48 -19.93
N GLU A 29 -20.26 -2.64 -20.94
CA GLU A 29 -20.46 -3.09 -22.32
C GLU A 29 -19.21 -3.73 -22.92
N GLU A 30 -18.04 -3.20 -22.57
CA GLU A 30 -16.74 -3.70 -23.03
C GLU A 30 -16.44 -5.08 -22.46
N VAL A 31 -16.60 -5.28 -21.14
CA VAL A 31 -16.37 -6.57 -20.50
C VAL A 31 -17.39 -7.61 -20.99
N ALA A 32 -18.66 -7.20 -21.17
CA ALA A 32 -19.69 -8.06 -21.73
C ALA A 32 -19.36 -8.47 -23.19
N ALA A 33 -18.85 -7.56 -24.01
CA ALA A 33 -18.38 -7.87 -25.36
C ALA A 33 -17.20 -8.84 -25.36
N ALA A 34 -16.21 -8.61 -24.49
CA ALA A 34 -15.07 -9.50 -24.33
C ALA A 34 -15.51 -10.92 -23.95
N ALA A 35 -16.47 -11.06 -23.04
CA ALA A 35 -17.04 -12.35 -22.65
C ALA A 35 -17.72 -13.08 -23.82
N ARG A 36 -18.49 -12.36 -24.64
CA ARG A 36 -19.13 -12.92 -25.85
C ARG A 36 -18.09 -13.42 -26.85
N ASP A 37 -17.07 -12.62 -27.12
CA ASP A 37 -16.04 -12.96 -28.10
C ASP A 37 -15.14 -14.11 -27.62
N ALA A 38 -14.83 -14.15 -26.32
CA ALA A 38 -14.13 -15.27 -25.69
C ALA A 38 -15.00 -16.52 -25.55
N GLY A 39 -16.31 -16.44 -25.84
CA GLY A 39 -17.25 -17.56 -25.77
C GLY A 39 -17.47 -18.11 -24.36
N ARG A 40 -17.21 -17.32 -23.31
CA ARG A 40 -17.33 -17.74 -21.91
C ARG A 40 -17.68 -16.56 -20.99
N PRO A 41 -18.39 -16.80 -19.88
CA PRO A 41 -18.66 -15.74 -18.92
C PRO A 41 -17.37 -15.26 -18.25
N ILE A 42 -17.25 -13.95 -18.06
CA ILE A 42 -16.20 -13.33 -17.25
C ILE A 42 -16.75 -13.13 -15.84
N GLY A 43 -15.97 -13.53 -14.82
CA GLY A 43 -16.31 -13.23 -13.43
C GLY A 43 -16.21 -11.74 -13.18
N MET A 44 -17.13 -11.16 -12.42
CA MET A 44 -17.13 -9.72 -12.14
C MET A 44 -17.41 -9.39 -10.68
N HIS A 45 -16.86 -8.26 -10.26
CA HIS A 45 -17.18 -7.55 -9.03
C HIS A 45 -17.86 -6.23 -9.40
N LEU A 46 -19.10 -6.06 -8.97
CA LEU A 46 -19.85 -4.84 -9.21
C LEU A 46 -19.30 -3.71 -8.33
N TYR A 47 -18.81 -2.65 -8.95
CA TYR A 47 -18.22 -1.51 -8.26
C TYR A 47 -19.29 -0.49 -7.90
N LEU A 48 -19.39 -0.13 -6.62
CA LEU A 48 -20.30 0.89 -6.09
C LEU A 48 -19.52 2.14 -5.65
N PHE A 49 -20.13 3.29 -5.89
CA PHE A 49 -19.64 4.63 -5.57
C PHE A 49 -18.33 5.01 -6.26
N ARG A 50 -17.89 6.24 -6.04
CA ARG A 50 -16.68 6.78 -6.65
C ARG A 50 -15.42 6.05 -6.15
N HIS A 51 -14.46 5.86 -7.05
CA HIS A 51 -13.10 5.42 -6.71
C HIS A 51 -12.23 6.65 -6.61
N TYR A 52 -11.95 7.07 -5.38
CA TYR A 52 -11.44 8.41 -5.13
C TYR A 52 -12.37 9.48 -5.73
N ASP A 53 -11.86 10.32 -6.62
CA ASP A 53 -12.62 11.29 -7.40
C ASP A 53 -13.15 10.73 -8.72
N ASP A 54 -12.83 9.50 -9.09
CA ASP A 54 -13.27 8.95 -10.36
C ASP A 54 -14.68 8.32 -10.26
N PRO A 55 -15.57 8.56 -11.23
CA PRO A 55 -16.94 8.03 -11.24
C PRO A 55 -16.96 6.56 -11.73
N TRP A 56 -16.15 5.69 -11.15
CA TRP A 56 -16.02 4.31 -11.58
C TRP A 56 -17.22 3.44 -11.19
N GLY A 57 -17.85 3.69 -10.05
CA GLY A 57 -18.93 2.85 -9.54
C GLY A 57 -20.33 3.35 -9.84
N TRP A 58 -21.29 2.45 -9.68
CA TRP A 58 -22.71 2.76 -9.66
C TRP A 58 -23.10 3.44 -8.34
N GLU A 59 -24.08 4.35 -8.39
CA GLU A 59 -24.59 5.04 -7.19
C GLU A 59 -26.07 4.73 -6.92
N PRO A 60 -26.43 3.46 -6.66
CA PRO A 60 -27.79 3.12 -6.33
C PRO A 60 -28.26 3.86 -5.06
N GLN A 61 -29.50 4.32 -5.08
CA GLN A 61 -30.13 5.02 -3.97
C GLN A 61 -30.73 4.05 -2.96
N ASP A 62 -31.15 2.87 -3.42
CA ASP A 62 -31.75 1.84 -2.58
C ASP A 62 -31.45 0.40 -3.07
N VAL A 63 -31.86 -0.58 -2.27
CA VAL A 63 -31.66 -2.01 -2.56
C VAL A 63 -32.37 -2.43 -3.85
N ARG A 64 -33.52 -1.83 -4.17
CA ARG A 64 -34.31 -2.19 -5.35
C ARG A 64 -33.59 -1.77 -6.62
N GLU A 65 -32.99 -0.59 -6.64
CA GLU A 65 -32.18 -0.11 -7.75
C GLU A 65 -30.97 -1.02 -7.99
N LEU A 66 -30.22 -1.35 -6.93
CA LEU A 66 -29.08 -2.26 -7.05
C LEU A 66 -29.51 -3.66 -7.51
N GLN A 67 -30.61 -4.20 -6.97
CA GLN A 67 -31.13 -5.50 -7.39
C GLN A 67 -31.62 -5.48 -8.84
N GLY A 68 -32.24 -4.39 -9.28
CA GLY A 68 -32.64 -4.18 -10.67
C GLY A 68 -31.45 -4.14 -11.62
N LEU A 69 -30.37 -3.46 -11.22
CA LEU A 69 -29.11 -3.47 -11.95
C LEU A 69 -28.57 -4.90 -12.08
N VAL A 70 -28.40 -5.63 -10.98
CA VAL A 70 -27.92 -7.02 -10.99
C VAL A 70 -28.81 -7.93 -11.85
N GLY A 71 -30.12 -7.77 -11.77
CA GLY A 71 -31.08 -8.52 -12.57
C GLY A 71 -31.08 -8.21 -14.07
N SER A 72 -30.48 -7.09 -14.48
CA SER A 72 -30.35 -6.71 -15.89
C SER A 72 -29.08 -7.26 -16.56
N LEU A 73 -28.13 -7.78 -15.78
CA LEU A 73 -26.88 -8.37 -16.27
C LEU A 73 -27.16 -9.75 -16.89
N ASP A 74 -26.59 -10.04 -18.07
CA ASP A 74 -26.70 -11.36 -18.71
C ASP A 74 -25.70 -12.34 -18.06
N PRO A 75 -26.16 -13.33 -17.26
CA PRO A 75 -25.27 -14.25 -16.55
C PRO A 75 -24.46 -15.17 -17.48
N ARG A 76 -24.82 -15.24 -18.77
CA ARG A 76 -24.05 -15.98 -19.78
C ARG A 76 -22.78 -15.22 -20.19
N GLN A 77 -22.73 -13.92 -19.94
CA GLN A 77 -21.60 -13.05 -20.27
C GLN A 77 -20.88 -12.61 -19.01
N LEU A 78 -21.61 -12.29 -17.95
CA LEU A 78 -21.06 -11.73 -16.73
C LEU A 78 -21.50 -12.55 -15.52
N ALA A 79 -20.57 -13.26 -14.90
CA ALA A 79 -20.84 -14.03 -13.69
C ALA A 79 -20.58 -13.15 -12.46
N MET A 80 -21.64 -12.82 -11.70
CA MET A 80 -21.50 -12.05 -10.46
C MET A 80 -20.70 -12.83 -9.42
N ARG A 81 -19.54 -12.30 -9.01
CA ARG A 81 -18.64 -12.86 -7.99
C ARG A 81 -18.55 -12.02 -6.74
N GLY A 82 -18.76 -10.72 -6.86
CA GLY A 82 -18.78 -9.85 -5.70
C GLY A 82 -19.38 -8.48 -5.94
N ILE A 83 -19.52 -7.73 -4.85
CA ILE A 83 -19.93 -6.33 -4.83
C ILE A 83 -18.88 -5.61 -4.01
N MET A 84 -18.40 -4.48 -4.52
CA MET A 84 -17.30 -3.75 -3.92
C MET A 84 -17.52 -2.25 -3.83
N ALA A 85 -16.90 -1.63 -2.85
CA ALA A 85 -16.70 -0.19 -2.76
C ALA A 85 -15.26 0.08 -2.32
N HIS A 86 -14.77 1.31 -2.46
CA HIS A 86 -13.45 1.69 -1.94
C HIS A 86 -13.54 3.08 -1.29
N PRO A 87 -13.71 3.14 0.04
CA PRO A 87 -13.76 4.42 0.75
C PRO A 87 -12.46 5.21 0.49
N HIS A 88 -12.58 6.47 0.08
CA HIS A 88 -11.41 7.33 -0.18
C HIS A 88 -10.57 7.43 1.12
N PRO A 89 -9.25 7.14 1.10
CA PRO A 89 -8.41 7.15 2.30
C PRO A 89 -8.32 8.53 2.96
N GLY A 90 -8.41 9.60 2.17
CA GLY A 90 -8.53 10.99 2.64
C GLY A 90 -9.88 11.41 3.25
N HIS A 91 -10.94 10.60 3.19
CA HIS A 91 -12.19 10.94 3.89
C HIS A 91 -12.00 10.91 5.41
N PRO A 92 -12.63 11.84 6.16
CA PRO A 92 -12.78 11.74 7.61
C PRO A 92 -13.41 10.41 8.03
N ALA A 93 -13.12 9.98 9.27
CA ALA A 93 -13.57 8.69 9.78
C ALA A 93 -15.11 8.55 9.74
N GLU A 94 -15.84 9.61 10.06
CA GLU A 94 -17.31 9.62 10.07
C GLU A 94 -17.88 9.44 8.67
N GLN A 95 -17.28 10.08 7.66
CA GLN A 95 -17.70 9.93 6.26
C GLN A 95 -17.42 8.52 5.73
N LYS A 96 -16.28 7.93 6.11
CA LYS A 96 -15.97 6.53 5.78
C LYS A 96 -16.97 5.58 6.41
N GLU A 97 -17.28 5.77 7.69
CA GLU A 97 -18.25 4.93 8.39
C GLU A 97 -19.62 5.00 7.74
N GLU A 98 -20.09 6.19 7.37
CA GLU A 98 -21.36 6.35 6.68
C GLU A 98 -21.37 5.71 5.29
N LEU A 99 -20.29 5.86 4.52
CA LEU A 99 -20.15 5.19 3.23
C LEU A 99 -20.18 3.67 3.37
N VAL A 100 -19.48 3.11 4.37
CA VAL A 100 -19.45 1.67 4.64
C VAL A 100 -20.83 1.18 5.09
N ARG A 101 -21.52 1.93 5.95
CA ARG A 101 -22.90 1.61 6.37
C ARG A 101 -23.84 1.59 5.17
N ARG A 102 -23.76 2.60 4.30
CA ARG A 102 -24.54 2.66 3.05
C ARG A 102 -24.19 1.53 2.10
N PHE A 103 -22.90 1.22 1.92
CA PHE A 103 -22.45 0.11 1.09
C PHE A 103 -23.08 -1.21 1.55
N LEU A 104 -22.94 -1.52 2.83
CA LEU A 104 -23.41 -2.77 3.41
C LEU A 104 -24.95 -2.86 3.41
N SER A 105 -25.67 -1.75 3.65
CA SER A 105 -27.14 -1.73 3.62
C SER A 105 -27.72 -1.99 2.23
N LEU A 106 -26.97 -1.70 1.18
CA LEU A 106 -27.32 -2.00 -0.21
C LEU A 106 -26.84 -3.40 -0.63
N ALA A 107 -25.57 -3.70 -0.39
CA ALA A 107 -24.91 -4.88 -0.92
C ALA A 107 -25.31 -6.18 -0.21
N CYS A 108 -25.50 -6.17 1.11
CA CYS A 108 -25.83 -7.38 1.86
C CYS A 108 -27.15 -8.02 1.43
N PRO A 109 -28.28 -7.29 1.32
CA PRO A 109 -29.53 -7.89 0.86
C PRO A 109 -29.45 -8.43 -0.57
N VAL A 110 -28.75 -7.73 -1.47
CA VAL A 110 -28.59 -8.14 -2.86
C VAL A 110 -27.70 -9.38 -2.98
N ALA A 111 -26.59 -9.44 -2.25
CA ALA A 111 -25.73 -10.62 -2.19
C ALA A 111 -26.48 -11.84 -1.62
N ALA A 112 -27.25 -11.67 -0.55
CA ALA A 112 -28.06 -12.75 0.02
C ALA A 112 -29.11 -13.29 -0.98
N ALA A 113 -29.69 -12.43 -1.82
CA ALA A 113 -30.66 -12.82 -2.84
C ALA A 113 -30.06 -13.64 -4.01
N LEU A 114 -28.73 -13.65 -4.16
CA LEU A 114 -27.99 -14.40 -5.20
C LEU A 114 -27.63 -15.83 -4.79
N ALA A 115 -28.10 -16.30 -3.63
CA ALA A 115 -27.89 -17.68 -3.19
C ALA A 115 -28.39 -18.71 -4.23
N PRO A 116 -27.76 -19.89 -4.33
CA PRO A 116 -26.71 -20.41 -3.46
C PRO A 116 -25.28 -19.99 -3.86
N ALA A 117 -25.11 -19.22 -4.94
CA ALA A 117 -23.77 -18.82 -5.38
C ALA A 117 -23.14 -17.87 -4.35
N PRO A 118 -21.89 -18.11 -3.92
CA PRO A 118 -21.20 -17.21 -3.02
C PRO A 118 -20.92 -15.87 -3.72
N VAL A 119 -21.10 -14.77 -2.99
CA VAL A 119 -20.85 -13.41 -3.43
C VAL A 119 -19.93 -12.74 -2.41
N ALA A 120 -18.77 -12.31 -2.89
CA ALA A 120 -17.80 -11.57 -2.09
C ALA A 120 -18.29 -10.14 -1.84
N LEU A 121 -18.28 -9.71 -0.59
CA LEU A 121 -18.44 -8.31 -0.21
C LEU A 121 -17.10 -7.78 0.29
N HIS A 122 -16.59 -6.76 -0.40
CA HIS A 122 -15.29 -6.18 -0.06
C HIS A 122 -15.25 -4.67 -0.20
N TRP A 123 -14.83 -4.02 0.88
CA TRP A 123 -14.55 -2.60 0.93
C TRP A 123 -13.28 -2.28 1.71
N ALA A 124 -12.90 -3.17 2.64
CA ALA A 124 -11.84 -2.93 3.57
C ALA A 124 -10.48 -3.05 2.86
N ASP A 125 -9.79 -1.93 2.72
CA ASP A 125 -8.37 -1.89 2.40
C ASP A 125 -7.53 -2.03 3.67
N SER A 126 -6.21 -1.88 3.57
CA SER A 126 -5.32 -1.90 4.73
C SER A 126 -5.65 -0.88 5.81
N THR A 127 -6.14 0.31 5.44
CA THR A 127 -6.51 1.37 6.40
C THR A 127 -7.77 0.98 7.14
N GLU A 128 -8.78 0.49 6.41
CA GLU A 128 -10.05 0.06 7.00
C GLU A 128 -9.89 -1.18 7.86
N VAL A 129 -9.04 -2.13 7.47
CA VAL A 129 -8.71 -3.30 8.31
C VAL A 129 -8.14 -2.82 9.65
N LEU A 130 -7.18 -1.91 9.66
CA LEU A 130 -6.62 -1.39 10.92
C LEU A 130 -7.64 -0.62 11.77
N ARG A 131 -8.55 0.12 11.13
CA ARG A 131 -9.61 0.88 11.80
C ARG A 131 -10.62 -0.03 12.48
N LEU A 132 -10.98 -1.12 11.82
CA LEU A 132 -12.01 -2.06 12.26
C LEU A 132 -11.45 -3.22 13.10
N LEU A 133 -10.13 -3.33 13.24
CA LEU A 133 -9.53 -4.39 14.03
C LEU A 133 -9.77 -4.18 15.53
N GLY A 134 -10.46 -5.14 16.14
CA GLY A 134 -10.70 -5.21 17.56
C GLY A 134 -9.48 -5.63 18.38
N PRO A 135 -9.58 -5.48 19.72
CA PRO A 135 -8.53 -5.94 20.64
C PRO A 135 -8.34 -7.46 20.64
N ASP A 136 -9.32 -8.22 20.14
CA ASP A 136 -9.29 -9.67 19.95
C ASP A 136 -8.61 -10.08 18.63
N GLY A 137 -8.16 -9.11 17.82
CA GLY A 137 -7.57 -9.36 16.51
C GLY A 137 -8.59 -9.76 15.44
N GLN A 138 -9.89 -9.54 15.68
CA GLN A 138 -10.95 -9.74 14.69
C GLN A 138 -11.41 -8.41 14.11
N MET A 139 -11.82 -8.40 12.84
CA MET A 139 -12.38 -7.19 12.23
C MET A 139 -13.86 -7.05 12.62
N HIS A 140 -14.21 -5.98 13.31
CA HIS A 140 -15.60 -5.67 13.67
C HIS A 140 -16.28 -4.95 12.51
N ILE A 141 -17.16 -5.67 11.80
CA ILE A 141 -17.98 -5.09 10.73
C ILE A 141 -19.04 -4.16 11.39
N PRO A 142 -19.22 -2.91 10.92
CA PRO A 142 -20.21 -1.99 11.48
C PRO A 142 -21.63 -2.61 11.55
N GLY A 143 -22.16 -2.74 12.77
CA GLY A 143 -23.21 -3.69 13.14
C GLY A 143 -24.67 -3.38 12.76
N ASP A 144 -24.95 -2.23 12.15
CA ASP A 144 -26.35 -1.85 11.81
C ASP A 144 -26.69 -2.01 10.32
N ALA A 145 -25.72 -2.42 9.51
CA ALA A 145 -25.85 -2.31 8.06
C ALA A 145 -26.62 -3.46 7.37
N GLY A 146 -27.33 -4.30 8.11
CA GLY A 146 -28.38 -5.11 7.50
C GLY A 146 -29.48 -5.52 8.47
N GLY A 147 -29.92 -4.55 9.28
CA GLY A 147 -31.28 -4.50 9.81
C GLY A 147 -31.76 -5.80 10.45
N GLY A 148 -31.26 -6.10 11.64
CA GLY A 148 -31.82 -7.13 12.51
C GLY A 148 -31.42 -8.56 12.14
N SER A 149 -30.80 -9.25 13.11
CA SER A 149 -30.46 -10.69 13.03
C SER A 149 -29.23 -11.08 12.18
N HIS A 150 -28.14 -10.31 12.23
CA HIS A 150 -26.85 -10.70 11.63
C HIS A 150 -25.98 -11.66 12.45
N ASN A 151 -26.60 -12.49 13.30
CA ASN A 151 -26.01 -13.76 13.71
C ASN A 151 -26.40 -14.93 12.77
N GLY A 152 -27.19 -14.67 11.72
CA GLY A 152 -27.54 -15.65 10.70
C GLY A 152 -26.78 -15.41 9.41
N SER A 153 -25.71 -16.16 9.22
CA SER A 153 -25.07 -16.43 7.94
C SER A 153 -26.10 -16.65 6.83
N SER A 154 -26.40 -15.67 5.98
CA SER A 154 -26.70 -16.04 4.59
C SER A 154 -25.44 -16.73 4.11
N SER A 155 -25.48 -18.05 4.00
CA SER A 155 -24.32 -18.93 3.81
C SER A 155 -23.55 -18.65 2.53
N ASN A 156 -24.05 -17.74 1.69
CA ASN A 156 -23.49 -17.34 0.41
C ASN A 156 -22.82 -15.95 0.42
N ILE A 157 -22.63 -15.29 1.56
CA ILE A 157 -21.82 -14.06 1.62
C ILE A 157 -20.40 -14.39 2.07
N GLU A 158 -19.42 -13.99 1.27
CA GLU A 158 -18.00 -14.07 1.63
C GLU A 158 -17.45 -12.67 1.96
N TRP A 159 -16.81 -12.53 3.12
CA TRP A 159 -16.21 -11.25 3.53
C TRP A 159 -14.76 -11.18 3.08
N TRP A 160 -14.46 -10.26 2.18
CA TRP A 160 -13.12 -10.13 1.58
C TRP A 160 -12.51 -8.77 1.98
N ALA A 161 -11.21 -8.78 2.31
CA ALA A 161 -10.42 -7.57 2.54
C ALA A 161 -9.34 -7.46 1.46
N ARG A 162 -9.14 -6.25 0.92
CA ARG A 162 -8.13 -5.97 -0.11
C ARG A 162 -6.88 -5.42 0.56
N VAL A 163 -6.11 -6.34 1.14
CA VAL A 163 -4.92 -5.99 1.92
C VAL A 163 -3.73 -5.72 1.00
N GLY A 164 -3.43 -4.44 0.79
CA GLY A 164 -2.22 -3.97 0.10
C GLY A 164 -1.09 -3.68 1.08
N ARG A 165 -1.08 -2.47 1.66
CA ARG A 165 -0.04 -1.97 2.57
C ARG A 165 0.36 -2.97 3.65
N LEU A 166 -0.60 -3.52 4.41
CA LEU A 166 -0.28 -4.42 5.53
C LEU A 166 0.42 -5.70 5.06
N ALA A 167 0.15 -6.20 3.86
CA ALA A 167 0.77 -7.43 3.36
C ALA A 167 2.30 -7.28 3.20
N TYR A 168 2.80 -6.06 3.10
CA TYR A 168 4.23 -5.77 2.98
C TYR A 168 4.90 -5.40 4.32
N GLY A 169 4.13 -5.31 5.40
CA GLY A 169 4.61 -4.90 6.72
C GLY A 169 5.45 -3.61 6.75
N PRO A 170 5.09 -2.53 6.03
CA PRO A 170 5.98 -1.39 5.80
C PRO A 170 6.19 -0.51 7.04
N ASP A 171 5.40 -0.71 8.10
CA ASP A 171 5.35 0.15 9.27
C ASP A 171 5.55 -0.69 10.56
N PRO A 172 6.69 -0.55 11.25
CA PRO A 172 6.99 -1.31 12.46
C PRO A 172 6.01 -1.06 13.60
N GLU A 173 5.43 0.14 13.72
CA GLU A 173 4.46 0.46 14.76
C GLU A 173 3.14 -0.26 14.52
N VAL A 174 2.65 -0.24 13.28
CA VAL A 174 1.47 -1.02 12.88
C VAL A 174 1.71 -2.51 13.10
N ASN A 175 2.88 -3.03 12.74
CA ASN A 175 3.24 -4.43 12.96
C ASN A 175 3.18 -4.80 14.46
N ARG A 176 3.68 -3.92 15.35
CA ARG A 176 3.59 -4.10 16.81
C ARG A 176 2.15 -4.11 17.30
N ARG A 177 1.29 -3.20 16.79
CA ARG A 177 -0.16 -3.18 17.13
C ARG A 177 -0.87 -4.47 16.72
N LEU A 178 -0.39 -5.13 15.66
CA LEU A 178 -0.88 -6.43 15.20
C LEU A 178 -0.22 -7.61 15.93
N GLY A 179 0.33 -7.37 17.12
CA GLY A 179 0.96 -8.38 17.96
C GLY A 179 2.30 -8.89 17.41
N GLY A 180 2.98 -8.10 16.58
CA GLY A 180 4.27 -8.47 15.96
C GLY A 180 4.17 -9.59 14.93
N ARG A 181 2.96 -9.92 14.45
CA ARG A 181 2.72 -11.03 13.51
C ARG A 181 3.02 -10.68 12.06
N LEU A 182 3.16 -9.39 11.74
CA LEU A 182 3.61 -8.93 10.44
C LEU A 182 5.10 -8.61 10.51
N ALA A 183 5.85 -9.10 9.53
CA ALA A 183 7.25 -8.79 9.34
C ALA A 183 7.40 -7.94 8.06
N PRO A 184 8.32 -6.96 8.04
CA PRO A 184 8.66 -6.26 6.80
C PRO A 184 9.14 -7.27 5.74
N VAL A 185 8.56 -7.22 4.55
CA VAL A 185 8.96 -8.12 3.45
C VAL A 185 10.10 -7.54 2.60
N MET A 186 10.31 -6.23 2.70
CA MET A 186 11.42 -5.53 2.05
C MET A 186 12.55 -5.33 3.05
N ARG A 187 13.75 -5.77 2.68
CA ARG A 187 14.99 -5.53 3.41
C ARG A 187 15.97 -4.83 2.49
N TRP A 188 16.71 -3.89 3.05
CA TRP A 188 17.77 -3.20 2.34
C TRP A 188 18.97 -3.07 3.25
N GLU A 189 20.02 -3.81 2.91
CA GLU A 189 21.22 -3.97 3.71
C GLU A 189 22.46 -3.64 2.88
N ALA A 190 23.47 -3.06 3.53
CA ALA A 190 24.77 -2.75 2.92
C ALA A 190 25.90 -2.90 3.94
N PRO A 191 27.13 -3.26 3.52
CA PRO A 191 28.23 -3.42 4.45
C PRO A 191 28.87 -2.07 4.82
N VAL A 192 29.35 -1.98 6.07
CA VAL A 192 30.32 -0.97 6.48
C VAL A 192 31.63 -1.21 5.73
N SER A 193 32.13 -0.21 5.02
CA SER A 193 33.38 -0.26 4.26
C SER A 193 34.59 0.23 5.08
N SER A 194 34.43 1.29 5.88
CA SER A 194 35.46 1.80 6.78
C SER A 194 34.85 2.41 8.04
N VAL A 195 35.67 2.56 9.09
CA VAL A 195 35.30 3.24 10.33
C VAL A 195 36.48 4.13 10.75
N GLU A 196 36.26 5.44 10.81
CA GLU A 196 37.32 6.43 10.96
C GLU A 196 36.89 7.57 11.89
N TRP A 197 37.85 8.17 12.59
CA TRP A 197 37.60 9.39 13.35
C TRP A 197 37.56 10.60 12.42
N GLU A 198 36.52 11.43 12.57
CA GLU A 198 36.36 12.69 11.87
C GLU A 198 36.37 13.85 12.87
N ASP A 199 37.15 14.89 12.57
CA ASP A 199 37.11 16.16 13.28
C ASP A 199 36.09 17.09 12.62
N VAL A 200 35.08 17.49 13.38
CA VAL A 200 34.08 18.50 13.03
C VAL A 200 34.35 19.73 13.91
N VAL A 201 33.94 20.93 13.50
CA VAL A 201 34.26 22.16 14.24
C VAL A 201 33.88 22.04 15.72
N GLY A 202 34.90 21.93 16.60
CA GLY A 202 34.74 21.79 18.05
C GLY A 202 34.48 20.38 18.59
N HIS A 203 34.37 19.35 17.74
CA HIS A 203 33.99 18.00 18.13
C HIS A 203 34.74 16.93 17.34
N ARG A 204 34.93 15.75 17.95
CA ARG A 204 35.50 14.58 17.28
C ARG A 204 34.50 13.44 17.38
N ARG A 205 34.22 12.78 16.26
CA ARG A 205 33.24 11.69 16.17
C ARG A 205 33.77 10.51 15.39
N LEU A 206 33.28 9.32 15.70
CA LEU A 206 33.60 8.09 14.97
C LEU A 206 32.54 7.88 13.88
N VAL A 207 32.99 7.74 12.64
CA VAL A 207 32.10 7.66 11.48
C VAL A 207 32.31 6.34 10.75
N ALA A 208 31.24 5.58 10.58
CA ALA A 208 31.19 4.44 9.70
C ALA A 208 30.79 4.88 8.28
N THR A 209 31.55 4.44 7.29
CA THR A 209 31.24 4.65 5.88
C THR A 209 30.58 3.39 5.33
N VAL A 210 29.44 3.53 4.67
CA VAL A 210 28.63 2.42 4.13
C VAL A 210 28.63 2.50 2.61
N ASP A 211 29.05 1.42 1.96
CA ASP A 211 29.10 1.33 0.49
C ASP A 211 27.81 0.71 -0.06
N LEU A 212 27.00 1.54 -0.71
CA LEU A 212 25.73 1.14 -1.31
C LEU A 212 25.88 0.55 -2.71
N SER A 213 27.07 0.61 -3.33
CA SER A 213 27.29 0.12 -4.70
C SER A 213 27.07 -1.39 -4.84
N ARG A 214 27.12 -2.13 -3.73
CA ARG A 214 26.92 -3.58 -3.66
C ARG A 214 25.56 -4.00 -3.14
N SER A 215 24.66 -3.05 -2.86
CA SER A 215 23.36 -3.36 -2.29
C SER A 215 22.35 -3.79 -3.38
N PRO A 216 21.38 -4.67 -3.06
CA PRO A 216 20.35 -5.12 -4.00
C PRO A 216 19.31 -4.05 -4.34
N GLY A 217 19.16 -3.01 -3.51
CA GLY A 217 18.34 -1.85 -3.84
C GLY A 217 18.91 -1.17 -5.07
N ARG A 218 18.12 -1.08 -6.16
CA ARG A 218 18.60 -0.56 -7.45
C ARG A 218 18.87 0.95 -7.42
N TYR A 219 18.43 1.62 -6.36
CA TYR A 219 18.64 3.03 -6.08
C TYR A 219 18.47 3.23 -4.56
N PRO A 220 19.16 4.20 -3.95
CA PRO A 220 19.12 5.59 -4.34
C PRO A 220 20.52 6.11 -4.68
N ALA A 221 20.61 7.11 -5.55
CA ALA A 221 21.59 8.14 -5.34
C ALA A 221 21.00 9.03 -4.25
N PRO A 222 21.55 9.10 -3.04
CA PRO A 222 21.20 10.10 -2.04
C PRO A 222 21.20 11.56 -2.51
N SER A 223 21.59 11.86 -3.75
CA SER A 223 21.22 13.12 -4.42
C SER A 223 19.70 13.31 -4.56
N TRP A 224 18.91 12.24 -4.59
CA TRP A 224 17.44 12.23 -4.50
C TRP A 224 16.93 12.67 -3.14
N TRP A 225 17.69 12.33 -2.10
CA TRP A 225 17.38 12.60 -0.70
C TRP A 225 17.86 13.98 -0.28
N ALA A 226 19.00 14.44 -0.80
CA ALA A 226 19.61 15.71 -0.40
C ALA A 226 18.69 16.94 -0.57
N GLY A 227 17.67 16.85 -1.42
CA GLY A 227 16.66 17.89 -1.63
C GLY A 227 15.35 17.72 -0.86
N THR A 228 15.17 16.66 -0.08
CA THR A 228 13.93 16.45 0.69
C THR A 228 13.95 17.25 1.99
N ASN A 229 12.77 17.51 2.54
CA ASN A 229 12.63 18.28 3.79
C ASN A 229 13.39 17.63 4.96
N ALA A 230 13.59 16.30 4.95
CA ALA A 230 14.37 15.60 5.97
C ALA A 230 15.84 16.03 6.04
N TYR A 231 16.37 16.60 4.95
CA TYR A 231 17.76 17.03 4.83
C TYR A 231 17.91 18.54 4.59
N ALA A 232 16.80 19.28 4.62
CA ALA A 232 16.81 20.75 4.60
C ALA A 232 17.62 21.28 5.80
N ALA A 233 18.28 22.43 5.63
CA ALA A 233 19.12 23.02 6.68
C ALA A 233 18.38 23.22 8.01
N SER A 234 17.07 23.52 7.97
CA SER A 234 16.19 23.67 9.13
C SER A 234 15.94 22.37 9.90
N SER A 235 16.22 21.22 9.28
CA SER A 235 15.97 19.87 9.83
C SER A 235 17.26 19.23 10.36
N LEU A 236 18.40 19.90 10.22
CA LEU A 236 19.68 19.42 10.73
C LEU A 236 19.89 19.87 12.17
N ASN A 237 20.57 19.05 12.97
CA ASN A 237 21.03 19.48 14.29
C ASN A 237 22.24 20.42 14.18
N ASP A 238 22.74 20.90 15.32
CA ASP A 238 23.90 21.80 15.41
C ASP A 238 25.19 21.22 14.80
N MET A 239 25.26 19.89 14.63
CA MET A 239 26.36 19.17 13.97
C MET A 239 26.10 18.90 12.48
N ALA A 240 25.09 19.54 11.89
CA ALA A 240 24.63 19.33 10.52
C ALA A 240 24.21 17.88 10.19
N GLN A 241 23.77 17.12 11.21
CA GLN A 241 23.26 15.76 11.05
C GLN A 241 21.75 15.78 10.84
N PRO A 242 21.23 15.02 9.86
CA PRO A 242 19.79 14.85 9.69
C PRO A 242 19.22 13.95 10.80
N ALA A 243 17.90 13.99 10.98
CA ALA A 243 17.19 13.08 11.87
C ALA A 243 17.14 11.63 11.35
N SER A 244 17.39 11.43 10.05
CA SER A 244 17.47 10.12 9.40
C SER A 244 18.46 9.18 10.08
N PHE A 245 18.11 7.90 10.13
CA PHE A 245 18.89 6.88 10.81
C PHE A 245 18.98 5.59 9.99
N VAL A 246 19.94 4.75 10.36
CA VAL A 246 20.06 3.35 9.94
C VAL A 246 20.16 2.46 11.19
N SER A 247 20.10 1.15 11.02
CA SER A 247 20.36 0.22 12.12
C SER A 247 21.66 -0.57 11.88
N ILE A 248 22.52 -0.65 12.90
CA ILE A 248 23.71 -1.51 12.92
C ILE A 248 23.66 -2.28 14.24
N HIS A 249 23.81 -3.60 14.21
CA HIS A 249 23.67 -4.47 15.39
C HIS A 249 22.34 -4.29 16.15
N GLY A 250 21.26 -3.91 15.44
CA GLY A 250 19.95 -3.63 16.03
C GLY A 250 19.82 -2.24 16.67
N GLN A 251 20.89 -1.44 16.71
CA GLN A 251 20.87 -0.09 17.27
C GLN A 251 20.59 0.96 16.20
N ARG A 252 19.64 1.87 16.47
CA ARG A 252 19.37 3.04 15.62
C ARG A 252 20.51 4.06 15.74
N LEU A 253 21.18 4.35 14.63
CA LEU A 253 22.31 5.27 14.54
C LEU A 253 22.05 6.33 13.47
N ARG A 254 22.32 7.59 13.80
CA ARG A 254 22.05 8.73 12.91
C ARG A 254 23.07 8.81 11.78
N LEU A 255 22.68 9.41 10.67
CA LEU A 255 23.64 9.77 9.64
C LEU A 255 24.60 10.86 10.15
N ALA A 256 25.88 10.71 9.87
CA ALA A 256 26.91 11.69 10.23
C ALA A 256 26.79 12.98 9.40
N ALA A 257 26.20 12.92 8.21
CA ALA A 257 25.96 14.09 7.37
C ALA A 257 24.81 13.81 6.41
N VAL A 258 24.25 14.88 5.84
CA VAL A 258 23.41 14.77 4.64
C VAL A 258 24.21 14.01 3.57
N PRO A 259 23.64 12.95 2.98
CA PRO A 259 24.31 12.25 1.89
C PRO A 259 24.60 13.16 0.68
N ARG A 260 25.78 13.06 0.07
CA ARG A 260 26.23 13.91 -1.06
C ARG A 260 26.81 13.09 -2.21
N GLY A 261 26.93 13.68 -3.40
CA GLY A 261 27.56 13.07 -4.58
C GLY A 261 26.62 12.14 -5.37
N GLU A 262 27.18 11.13 -6.06
CA GLU A 262 26.42 10.08 -6.76
C GLU A 262 25.63 9.16 -5.81
N GLY A 263 25.75 9.38 -4.50
CA GLY A 263 24.96 8.68 -3.50
C GLY A 263 25.36 7.22 -3.25
N ARG A 264 26.50 6.78 -3.76
CA ARG A 264 26.98 5.41 -3.51
C ARG A 264 27.47 5.18 -2.08
N MET A 265 27.55 6.23 -1.27
CA MET A 265 28.13 6.19 0.07
C MET A 265 27.19 6.86 1.08
N LEU A 266 27.01 6.22 2.23
CA LEU A 266 26.41 6.83 3.41
C LEU A 266 27.44 6.92 4.52
N ARG A 267 27.29 7.94 5.37
CA ARG A 267 28.14 8.15 6.55
C ARG A 267 27.26 8.12 7.77
N VAL A 268 27.60 7.29 8.74
CA VAL A 268 26.82 7.03 9.95
C VAL A 268 27.66 7.42 11.15
N ASP A 269 27.09 8.18 12.08
CA ASP A 269 27.77 8.49 13.33
C ASP A 269 27.63 7.29 14.27
N VAL A 270 28.76 6.70 14.62
CA VAL A 270 28.86 5.49 15.43
C VAL A 270 29.64 5.75 16.73
N THR A 271 29.80 7.04 17.11
CA THR A 271 30.52 7.45 18.32
C THR A 271 29.95 6.81 19.57
N ASP A 272 28.62 6.78 19.67
CA ASP A 272 27.87 6.25 20.82
C ASP A 272 27.25 4.87 20.53
N ALA A 273 27.86 4.10 19.62
CA ALA A 273 27.40 2.74 19.35
C ALA A 273 27.61 1.83 20.57
N GLU A 274 26.59 1.07 20.96
CA GLU A 274 26.63 0.15 22.10
C GLU A 274 27.63 -0.99 21.89
N ALA A 275 27.76 -1.44 20.63
CA ALA A 275 28.75 -2.40 20.20
C ALA A 275 29.73 -1.74 19.21
N PRO A 276 31.04 -2.06 19.29
CA PRO A 276 32.02 -1.52 18.35
C PRO A 276 31.67 -1.89 16.90
N VAL A 277 31.45 -0.87 16.06
CA VAL A 277 31.21 -1.04 14.61
C VAL A 277 32.53 -1.26 13.88
N ARG A 278 32.55 -2.22 12.95
CA ARG A 278 33.74 -2.63 12.19
C ARG A 278 33.44 -2.72 10.69
N PRO A 279 34.47 -2.57 9.83
CA PRO A 279 34.34 -2.92 8.41
C PRO A 279 33.81 -4.36 8.24
N GLY A 280 32.83 -4.52 7.36
CA GLY A 280 32.12 -5.78 7.13
C GLY A 280 30.82 -5.95 7.92
N ASP A 281 30.58 -5.14 8.97
CA ASP A 281 29.30 -5.16 9.67
C ASP A 281 28.15 -4.77 8.74
N THR A 282 26.98 -5.38 8.93
CA THR A 282 25.79 -5.09 8.15
C THR A 282 25.09 -3.85 8.69
N VAL A 283 24.81 -2.91 7.78
CA VAL A 283 23.93 -1.77 8.01
C VAL A 283 22.58 -2.07 7.38
N CYS A 284 21.53 -2.03 8.19
CA CYS A 284 20.13 -2.12 7.77
C CYS A 284 19.60 -0.71 7.49
N LEU A 285 19.36 -0.41 6.22
CA LEU A 285 18.68 0.81 5.78
C LEU A 285 17.16 0.64 5.81
N LEU A 286 16.69 -0.56 5.48
CA LEU A 286 15.31 -1.02 5.70
C LEU A 286 15.35 -2.39 6.36
N GLY A 287 14.63 -2.53 7.47
CA GLY A 287 14.58 -3.74 8.27
C GLY A 287 13.65 -3.57 9.49
N ASP A 288 13.91 -4.33 10.54
CA ASP A 288 13.00 -4.39 11.70
C ASP A 288 12.90 -3.06 12.47
N GLU A 289 14.00 -2.30 12.50
CA GLU A 289 14.09 -1.01 13.19
C GLU A 289 13.65 0.18 12.34
N ARG A 290 13.64 0.04 11.02
CA ARG A 290 13.31 1.09 10.06
C ARG A 290 12.52 0.48 8.90
N GLY A 291 11.22 0.70 8.90
CA GLY A 291 10.34 0.22 7.85
C GLY A 291 10.37 1.08 6.60
N LEU A 292 9.70 0.60 5.57
CA LEU A 292 9.51 1.33 4.32
C LEU A 292 8.72 2.63 4.51
N GLN A 293 7.77 2.67 5.46
CA GLN A 293 7.02 3.88 5.78
C GLN A 293 7.94 4.97 6.33
N ASP A 294 8.87 4.64 7.24
CA ASP A 294 9.83 5.61 7.79
C ASP A 294 10.65 6.28 6.67
N LEU A 295 11.12 5.47 5.71
CA LEU A 295 11.85 5.98 4.55
C LEU A 295 10.95 6.85 3.65
N ALA A 296 9.71 6.43 3.43
CA ALA A 296 8.77 7.19 2.61
C ALA A 296 8.46 8.57 3.20
N ASP A 297 8.26 8.65 4.52
CA ASP A 297 8.03 9.89 5.23
C ASP A 297 9.25 10.83 5.13
N GLU A 298 10.48 10.30 5.25
CA GLU A 298 11.72 11.07 5.02
C GLU A 298 11.86 11.57 3.58
N MET A 299 11.36 10.79 2.62
CA MET A 299 11.34 11.15 1.19
C MET A 299 10.23 12.15 0.86
N GLY A 300 9.27 12.39 1.76
CA GLY A 300 8.06 13.16 1.46
C GLY A 300 7.19 12.48 0.41
N SER A 301 7.14 11.15 0.43
CA SER A 301 6.36 10.32 -0.51
C SER A 301 5.53 9.29 0.28
N ASP A 302 4.66 8.55 -0.40
CA ASP A 302 3.99 7.40 0.19
C ASP A 302 4.87 6.13 0.09
N TRP A 303 4.59 5.15 0.96
CA TRP A 303 5.35 3.89 1.03
C TRP A 303 5.35 3.12 -0.30
N TYR A 304 4.28 3.21 -1.09
CA TYR A 304 4.14 2.44 -2.32
C TYR A 304 5.06 3.01 -3.41
N ASN A 305 5.05 4.33 -3.59
CA ASN A 305 5.99 5.02 -4.45
C ASN A 305 7.43 4.82 -3.98
N ALA A 306 7.71 4.89 -2.67
CA ALA A 306 9.04 4.57 -2.14
C ALA A 306 9.48 3.13 -2.52
N ALA A 307 8.61 2.13 -2.40
CA ALA A 307 8.92 0.76 -2.83
C ALA A 307 9.19 0.63 -4.33
N LEU A 308 8.37 1.26 -5.17
CA LEU A 308 8.57 1.26 -6.62
C LEU A 308 9.92 1.86 -6.99
N CYS A 309 10.27 3.01 -6.39
CA CYS A 309 11.54 3.67 -6.64
C CYS A 309 12.74 2.82 -6.20
N LEU A 310 12.67 2.13 -5.06
CA LEU A 310 13.73 1.20 -4.62
C LEU A 310 13.93 0.02 -5.58
N ARG A 311 12.86 -0.39 -6.28
CA ARG A 311 12.91 -1.44 -7.31
C ARG A 311 13.36 -0.91 -8.68
N GLY A 312 13.55 0.40 -8.83
CA GLY A 312 13.84 1.05 -10.11
C GLY A 312 12.64 1.02 -11.06
N ALA A 313 11.42 0.91 -10.54
CA ALA A 313 10.20 1.10 -11.31
C ALA A 313 9.81 2.57 -11.31
N ALA A 314 9.20 3.04 -12.40
CA ALA A 314 8.62 4.38 -12.44
C ALA A 314 7.51 4.50 -11.37
N PRO A 315 7.38 5.66 -10.70
CA PRO A 315 6.25 5.92 -9.81
C PRO A 315 4.94 5.91 -10.62
N MET A 316 3.80 5.72 -9.96
CA MET A 316 2.51 5.76 -10.65
C MET A 316 2.11 7.21 -10.97
N GLU A 317 1.62 7.44 -12.20
CA GLU A 317 1.09 8.74 -12.57
C GLU A 317 -0.20 9.09 -11.80
N GLY A 318 -0.32 10.36 -11.37
CA GLY A 318 -1.55 10.90 -10.76
C GLY A 318 -1.67 10.81 -9.24
N SER A 319 -0.66 10.32 -8.51
CA SER A 319 -0.62 10.53 -7.05
C SER A 319 -0.10 11.94 -6.75
N ASP A 320 -0.82 12.72 -5.94
CA ASP A 320 -0.41 14.05 -5.44
C ASP A 320 0.98 14.05 -4.74
N TRP A 321 1.52 12.86 -4.49
CA TRP A 321 2.80 12.57 -3.85
C TRP A 321 3.85 12.12 -4.85
N TRP A 322 3.97 12.80 -5.99
CA TRP A 322 5.03 12.54 -6.97
C TRP A 322 6.36 13.09 -6.44
N PRO A 323 7.32 12.27 -5.98
CA PRO A 323 8.67 12.79 -5.76
C PRO A 323 9.29 13.03 -7.14
N PRO A 324 9.61 14.27 -7.54
CA PRO A 324 10.34 14.53 -8.79
C PRO A 324 11.67 13.74 -8.88
N ALA A 325 12.15 13.22 -7.75
CA ALA A 325 13.36 12.42 -7.61
C ALA A 325 13.30 10.99 -8.19
N CYS A 326 12.13 10.39 -8.46
CA CYS A 326 12.08 9.06 -9.09
C CYS A 326 12.14 9.10 -10.63
N ASN A 327 12.22 10.30 -11.21
CA ASN A 327 12.43 10.52 -12.64
C ASN A 327 13.91 10.79 -12.90
N LEU A 328 14.74 9.75 -13.04
CA LEU A 328 16.01 9.88 -13.75
C LEU A 328 15.99 8.94 -14.97
N PRO A 329 16.57 9.38 -16.09
CA PRO A 329 16.60 8.59 -17.32
C PRO A 329 17.32 7.26 -17.08
N PHE A 330 16.69 6.17 -17.51
CA PHE A 330 17.29 4.84 -17.58
C PHE A 330 18.42 4.80 -18.60
#